data_AF-A0A7W1UAC3-F1
#
_entry.id   AF-A0A7W1UAC3-F1
#
_cell.length_a   1.000
_cell.length_b   1.000
_cell.length_c   1.000
_cell.angle_alpha   90.00
_cell.angle_beta   90.00
_cell.angle_gamma   90.00
#
_symmetry.space_group_name_H-M   'P 1'
#
loop_
_entity.id
_entity.type
_entity.pdbx_description
1 polymer ?
#
loop_
_entity_poly.entity_id
_entity_poly.type
_entity_poly.pdbx_seq_one_letter_code
_entity_poly.pdbx_strand_id
1 'polypeptide(L)'
;MANFSWMPLNFHRLVGNVTFGGFITGLIAAYMFMGSKTDEERAYYDWMGFVGNMIGVGALLLLPFMGYLLAYELCDYDASICPYMMADQLSMFFEMQGAMIGLIFLASNYYIWLSLKRIQGVEQVRISGFVAVVVLLLPAIMGFTWKMFPPPEWQSLIVLGLLVVLPAALSKVPGLRNFTVSAFTMIKIGFLMIVVADAIWMTPHGFVPTQGLATEENELPSWASELALMPAKNAAAFTLVFLTVVNYLLYNRAIKRGTIVWGKIDFASQFVLIFLAFTMIWTMGLMGAIRSLTRKYYHVYNLVPDFTPEAFTPTLAYSAWWVTGVTIVFYAVVSFAILVTLKAGSPKPASSMASSVPVEAK
;
A
#
# COMPACT_ATOMS: atom_id res chain seq x y z
N MET A 1 -22.63 -4.85 -28.22
CA MET A 1 -22.46 -4.01 -27.03
C MET A 1 -21.22 -4.48 -26.29
N ALA A 2 -20.29 -3.57 -25.99
CA ALA A 2 -19.16 -3.85 -25.09
C ALA A 2 -19.55 -3.46 -23.67
N ASN A 3 -19.27 -4.32 -22.68
CA ASN A 3 -19.40 -3.96 -21.27
C ASN A 3 -18.16 -3.16 -20.86
N PHE A 4 -18.29 -1.83 -20.77
CA PHE A 4 -17.17 -0.93 -20.47
C PHE A 4 -16.56 -1.15 -19.08
N SER A 5 -17.33 -1.63 -18.11
CA SER A 5 -16.81 -1.95 -16.76
C SER A 5 -15.99 -3.24 -16.71
N TRP A 6 -16.12 -4.13 -17.71
CA TRP A 6 -15.50 -5.45 -17.69
C TRP A 6 -13.98 -5.39 -17.67
N MET A 7 -13.36 -4.63 -18.58
CA MET A 7 -11.90 -4.58 -18.67
C MET A 7 -11.26 -3.83 -17.48
N PRO A 8 -11.74 -2.64 -17.08
CA PRO A 8 -11.28 -1.96 -15.86
C PRO A 8 -11.34 -2.83 -14.61
N LEU A 9 -12.42 -3.61 -14.44
CA LEU A 9 -12.55 -4.54 -13.31
C LEU A 9 -11.47 -5.62 -13.34
N ASN A 10 -11.19 -6.19 -14.52
CA ASN A 10 -10.15 -7.20 -14.68
C ASN A 10 -8.75 -6.63 -14.42
N PHE A 11 -8.46 -5.41 -14.87
CA PHE A 11 -7.18 -4.75 -14.56
C PHE A 11 -7.03 -4.49 -13.06
N HIS A 12 -8.07 -3.97 -12.40
CA HIS A 12 -8.05 -3.76 -10.96
C HIS A 12 -7.83 -5.08 -10.19
N ARG A 13 -8.50 -6.16 -10.60
CA ARG A 13 -8.31 -7.50 -10.02
C ARG A 13 -6.91 -8.04 -10.23
N LEU A 14 -6.36 -7.91 -11.43
CA LEU A 14 -5.01 -8.38 -11.75
C LEU A 14 -4.00 -7.73 -10.81
N VAL A 15 -4.02 -6.40 -10.72
CA VAL A 15 -3.08 -5.67 -9.85
C VAL A 15 -3.32 -6.03 -8.39
N GLY A 16 -4.57 -6.07 -7.92
CA GLY A 16 -4.91 -6.44 -6.55
C GLY A 16 -4.45 -7.86 -6.18
N ASN A 17 -4.56 -8.82 -7.11
CA ASN A 17 -4.12 -10.20 -6.90
C ASN A 17 -2.59 -10.31 -6.86
N VAL A 18 -1.86 -9.53 -7.67
CA VAL A 18 -0.39 -9.48 -7.62
C VAL A 18 0.07 -8.86 -6.30
N THR A 19 -0.56 -7.76 -5.87
CA THR A 19 -0.30 -7.15 -4.56
C THR A 19 -0.52 -8.15 -3.43
N PHE A 20 -1.66 -8.84 -3.45
CA PHE A 20 -1.99 -9.91 -2.50
C PHE A 20 -0.94 -11.02 -2.48
N GLY A 21 -0.59 -11.58 -3.65
CA GLY A 21 0.41 -12.65 -3.75
C GLY A 21 1.80 -12.24 -3.23
N GLY A 22 2.21 -11.00 -3.47
CA GLY A 22 3.47 -10.46 -2.94
C GLY A 22 3.50 -10.44 -1.41
N PHE A 23 2.44 -9.94 -0.78
CA PHE A 23 2.37 -9.91 0.69
C PHE A 23 2.16 -11.29 1.32
N ILE A 24 1.45 -12.23 0.66
CA ILE A 24 1.39 -13.63 1.10
C ILE A 24 2.77 -14.30 1.00
N THR A 25 3.56 -13.99 -0.04
CA THR A 25 4.96 -14.45 -0.13
C THR A 25 5.78 -13.92 1.05
N GLY A 26 5.58 -12.65 1.43
CA GLY A 26 6.18 -12.05 2.62
C GLY A 26 5.76 -12.74 3.92
N LEU A 27 4.48 -13.10 4.07
CA LEU A 27 3.97 -13.85 5.21
C LEU A 27 4.67 -15.20 5.37
N ILE A 28 4.75 -15.96 4.28
CA ILE A 28 5.42 -17.27 4.27
C ILE A 28 6.88 -17.07 4.65
N ALA A 29 7.56 -16.12 4.02
CA ALA A 29 8.95 -15.80 4.32
C ALA A 29 9.16 -15.48 5.80
N ALA A 30 8.26 -14.73 6.44
CA ALA A 30 8.36 -14.40 7.85
C ALA A 30 8.27 -15.61 8.77
N TYR A 31 7.30 -16.49 8.54
CA TYR A 31 7.18 -17.74 9.31
C TYR A 31 8.41 -18.64 9.13
N MET A 32 8.86 -18.78 7.89
CA MET A 32 10.01 -19.62 7.57
C MET A 32 11.31 -19.05 8.14
N PHE A 33 11.50 -17.72 8.08
CA PHE A 33 12.64 -17.02 8.69
C PHE A 33 12.69 -17.26 10.20
N MET A 34 11.56 -17.09 10.91
CA MET A 34 11.48 -17.32 12.35
C MET A 34 11.69 -18.80 12.72
N GLY A 35 11.27 -19.73 11.86
CA GLY A 35 11.46 -21.17 12.04
C GLY A 35 12.82 -21.71 11.61
N SER A 36 13.65 -20.91 10.96
CA SER A 36 14.94 -21.33 10.39
C SER A 36 15.96 -21.66 11.47
N LYS A 37 16.71 -22.75 11.26
CA LYS A 37 17.73 -23.23 12.20
C LYS A 37 19.14 -22.88 11.74
N THR A 38 19.33 -22.68 10.44
CA THR A 38 20.61 -22.34 9.84
C THR A 38 20.64 -20.89 9.37
N ASP A 39 21.84 -20.31 9.30
CA ASP A 39 22.01 -18.94 8.80
C ASP A 39 21.76 -18.85 7.28
N GLU A 40 21.97 -19.94 6.54
CA GLU A 40 21.68 -20.02 5.10
C GLU A 40 20.16 -19.97 4.83
N GLU A 41 19.36 -20.74 5.56
CA GLU A 41 17.89 -20.67 5.48
C GLU A 41 17.38 -19.27 5.84
N ARG A 42 17.91 -18.67 6.92
CA ARG A 42 17.55 -17.30 7.30
C ARG A 42 17.88 -16.30 6.21
N ALA A 43 19.03 -16.42 5.56
CA ALA A 43 19.41 -15.55 4.45
C ALA A 43 18.45 -15.69 3.26
N TYR A 44 18.06 -16.92 2.93
CA TYR A 44 17.09 -17.19 1.86
C TYR A 44 15.70 -16.59 2.16
N TYR A 45 15.16 -16.83 3.35
CA TYR A 45 13.83 -16.32 3.70
C TYR A 45 13.83 -14.80 3.93
N ASP A 46 14.95 -14.21 4.35
CA ASP A 46 15.11 -12.76 4.34
C ASP A 46 15.01 -12.16 2.92
N TRP A 47 15.69 -12.78 1.95
CA TRP A 47 15.57 -12.43 0.55
C TRP A 47 14.14 -12.61 0.02
N MET A 48 13.51 -13.74 0.34
CA MET A 48 12.14 -14.03 -0.05
C MET A 48 11.17 -12.98 0.49
N GLY A 49 11.32 -12.56 1.75
CA GLY A 49 10.50 -11.53 2.37
C GLY A 49 10.68 -10.17 1.70
N PHE A 50 11.92 -9.82 1.35
CA PHE A 50 12.22 -8.59 0.62
C PHE A 50 11.59 -8.57 -0.76
N VAL A 51 11.72 -9.67 -1.52
CA VAL A 51 11.12 -9.80 -2.86
C VAL A 51 9.60 -9.78 -2.78
N GLY A 52 9.00 -10.47 -1.80
CA GLY A 52 7.56 -10.45 -1.56
C GLY A 52 7.02 -9.04 -1.32
N ASN A 53 7.66 -8.29 -0.41
CA ASN A 53 7.30 -6.89 -0.16
C ASN A 53 7.47 -6.02 -1.41
N MET A 54 8.56 -6.20 -2.16
CA MET A 54 8.84 -5.45 -3.39
C MET A 54 7.79 -5.71 -4.49
N ILE A 55 7.40 -6.96 -4.71
CA ILE A 55 6.34 -7.32 -5.67
C ILE A 55 5.00 -6.76 -5.19
N GLY A 56 4.68 -6.96 -3.91
CA GLY A 56 3.42 -6.53 -3.30
C GLY A 56 3.21 -5.02 -3.45
N VAL A 57 4.15 -4.24 -2.92
CA VAL A 57 4.09 -2.77 -3.00
C VAL A 57 4.30 -2.26 -4.42
N GLY A 58 5.13 -2.91 -5.23
CA GLY A 58 5.37 -2.52 -6.62
C GLY A 58 4.08 -2.59 -7.46
N ALA A 59 3.30 -3.66 -7.31
CA ALA A 59 1.98 -3.75 -7.91
C ALA A 59 0.99 -2.75 -7.28
N LEU A 60 1.05 -2.55 -5.96
CA LEU A 60 0.18 -1.60 -5.26
C LEU A 60 0.30 -0.18 -5.80
N LEU A 61 1.49 0.25 -6.27
CA LEU A 61 1.68 1.58 -6.88
C LEU A 61 0.76 1.82 -8.10
N LEU A 62 0.36 0.76 -8.81
CA LEU A 62 -0.56 0.85 -9.96
C LEU A 62 -2.04 0.75 -9.56
N LEU A 63 -2.33 0.23 -8.36
CA LEU A 63 -3.69 -0.10 -7.94
C LEU A 63 -4.61 1.12 -7.82
N PRO A 64 -4.18 2.29 -7.28
CA PRO A 64 -5.02 3.49 -7.25
C PRO A 64 -5.49 3.90 -8.64
N PHE A 65 -4.60 3.88 -9.65
CA PHE A 65 -4.96 4.23 -11.03
C PHE A 65 -6.01 3.28 -11.61
N MET A 66 -5.87 1.97 -11.38
CA MET A 66 -6.85 0.99 -11.84
C MET A 66 -8.18 1.12 -11.10
N GLY A 67 -8.14 1.48 -9.81
CA GLY A 67 -9.32 1.81 -9.02
C GLY A 67 -10.06 3.03 -9.55
N TYR A 68 -9.33 4.11 -9.87
CA TYR A 68 -9.88 5.32 -10.49
C TYR A 68 -10.54 5.05 -11.83
N LEU A 69 -9.89 4.26 -12.69
CA LEU A 69 -10.45 3.87 -13.98
C LEU A 69 -11.76 3.09 -13.80
N LEU A 70 -11.80 2.11 -12.88
CA LEU A 70 -13.00 1.36 -12.59
C LEU A 70 -14.11 2.24 -12.02
N ALA A 71 -13.79 3.13 -11.09
CA ALA A 71 -14.76 4.05 -10.49
C ALA A 71 -15.34 4.98 -11.56
N TYR A 72 -14.50 5.55 -12.43
CA TYR A 72 -14.94 6.41 -13.54
C TYR A 72 -15.99 5.71 -14.42
N GLU A 73 -15.72 4.48 -14.85
CA GLU A 73 -16.62 3.71 -15.73
C GLU A 73 -17.94 3.34 -15.05
N LEU A 74 -17.93 3.11 -13.73
CA LEU A 74 -19.15 2.89 -12.95
C LEU A 74 -19.98 4.18 -12.82
N CYS A 75 -19.31 5.31 -12.60
CA CYS A 75 -19.95 6.62 -12.45
C CYS A 75 -20.52 7.15 -13.76
N ASP A 76 -19.84 6.88 -14.89
CA ASP A 76 -20.32 7.26 -16.23
C ASP A 76 -21.52 6.41 -16.66
N TYR A 77 -21.52 5.12 -16.31
CA TYR A 77 -22.64 4.22 -16.56
C TYR A 77 -23.92 4.62 -15.79
N ASP A 78 -23.79 5.00 -14.51
CA ASP A 78 -24.91 5.46 -13.70
C ASP A 78 -24.47 6.53 -12.70
N ALA A 79 -24.91 7.75 -12.95
CA ALA A 79 -24.58 8.92 -12.12
C ALA A 79 -25.01 8.77 -10.65
N SER A 80 -25.97 7.90 -10.35
CA SER A 80 -26.41 7.64 -8.96
C SER A 80 -25.48 6.71 -8.19
N ILE A 81 -24.56 5.99 -8.85
CA ILE A 81 -23.55 5.15 -8.19
C ILE A 81 -22.45 6.00 -7.57
N CYS A 82 -22.04 7.07 -8.25
CA CYS A 82 -20.96 7.96 -7.80
C CYS A 82 -21.19 8.56 -6.41
N PRO A 83 -22.29 9.28 -6.13
CA PRO A 83 -22.55 9.83 -4.80
C PRO A 83 -22.78 8.72 -3.78
N TYR A 84 -23.37 7.60 -4.17
CA TYR A 84 -23.58 6.45 -3.28
C TYR A 84 -22.26 5.84 -2.78
N MET A 85 -21.25 5.77 -3.65
CA MET A 85 -19.90 5.31 -3.33
C MET A 85 -19.10 6.33 -2.51
N MET A 86 -19.07 7.58 -2.97
CA MET A 86 -18.06 8.55 -2.53
C MET A 86 -18.54 9.49 -1.43
N ALA A 87 -19.84 9.78 -1.38
CA ALA A 87 -20.39 10.77 -0.46
C ALA A 87 -21.35 10.15 0.55
N ASP A 88 -22.12 9.13 0.16
CA ASP A 88 -23.26 8.64 0.94
C ASP A 88 -22.97 7.30 1.65
N GLN A 89 -23.84 6.28 1.52
CA GLN A 89 -23.82 5.08 2.36
C GLN A 89 -22.50 4.27 2.33
N LEU A 90 -21.76 4.31 1.23
CA LEU A 90 -20.46 3.62 1.13
C LEU A 90 -19.26 4.53 1.38
N SER A 91 -19.45 5.83 1.61
CA SER A 91 -18.35 6.78 1.82
C SER A 91 -17.38 6.29 2.91
N MET A 92 -17.89 5.90 4.08
CA MET A 92 -17.07 5.36 5.17
C MET A 92 -16.31 4.08 4.78
N PHE A 93 -16.86 3.25 3.90
CA PHE A 93 -16.14 2.08 3.38
C PHE A 93 -14.95 2.50 2.51
N PHE A 94 -15.11 3.54 1.67
CA PHE A 94 -14.02 4.09 0.87
C PHE A 94 -12.97 4.82 1.73
N GLU A 95 -13.38 5.53 2.79
CA GLU A 95 -12.43 6.09 3.77
C GLU A 95 -11.61 4.98 4.42
N MET A 96 -12.28 3.92 4.89
CA MET A 96 -11.62 2.78 5.51
C MET A 96 -10.73 2.03 4.52
N GLN A 97 -11.13 1.91 3.25
CA GLN A 97 -10.31 1.33 2.20
C GLN A 97 -8.99 2.09 2.09
N GLY A 98 -9.04 3.41 1.97
CA GLY A 98 -7.82 4.18 1.81
C GLY A 98 -7.00 4.29 3.09
N ALA A 99 -7.60 4.22 4.27
CA ALA A 99 -6.89 4.03 5.53
C ALA A 99 -6.07 2.73 5.52
N MET A 100 -6.65 1.61 5.05
CA MET A 100 -5.92 0.35 4.93
C MET A 100 -4.82 0.39 3.89
N ILE A 101 -5.05 1.03 2.73
CA ILE A 101 -4.01 1.24 1.72
C ILE A 101 -2.87 2.08 2.29
N GLY A 102 -3.18 3.13 3.06
CA GLY A 102 -2.21 3.93 3.80
C GLY A 102 -1.36 3.08 4.75
N LEU A 103 -2.00 2.26 5.59
CA LEU A 103 -1.29 1.32 6.48
C LEU A 103 -0.39 0.34 5.73
N ILE A 104 -0.80 -0.14 4.54
CA ILE A 104 0.04 -1.01 3.72
C ILE A 104 1.27 -0.25 3.22
N PHE A 105 1.12 1.00 2.76
CA PHE A 105 2.26 1.84 2.37
C PHE A 105 3.17 2.10 3.57
N LEU A 106 2.62 2.49 4.72
CA LEU A 106 3.37 2.72 5.96
C LEU A 106 4.19 1.50 6.37
N ALA A 107 3.57 0.33 6.45
CA ALA A 107 4.24 -0.90 6.82
C ALA A 107 5.29 -1.33 5.77
N SER A 108 4.99 -1.21 4.48
CA SER A 108 5.93 -1.55 3.41
C SER A 108 7.17 -0.65 3.44
N ASN A 109 6.99 0.64 3.71
CA ASN A 109 8.09 1.60 3.82
C ASN A 109 8.88 1.42 5.13
N TYR A 110 8.20 1.07 6.23
CA TYR A 110 8.86 0.71 7.48
C TYR A 110 9.71 -0.56 7.32
N TYR A 111 9.21 -1.57 6.60
CA TYR A 111 10.01 -2.75 6.25
C TYR A 111 11.29 -2.36 5.48
N ILE A 112 11.18 -1.47 4.50
CA ILE A 112 12.34 -0.96 3.74
C ILE A 112 13.32 -0.19 4.65
N TRP A 113 12.81 0.57 5.61
CA TRP A 113 13.67 1.22 6.61
C TRP A 113 14.44 0.19 7.45
N LEU A 114 13.77 -0.82 8.00
CA LEU A 114 14.43 -1.90 8.74
C LEU A 114 15.45 -2.64 7.88
N SER A 115 15.09 -2.89 6.63
CA SER A 115 15.93 -3.54 5.63
C SER A 115 17.21 -2.75 5.32
N LEU A 116 17.16 -1.42 5.31
CA LEU A 116 18.35 -0.59 5.07
C LEU A 116 19.42 -0.70 6.14
N LYS A 117 19.03 -0.97 7.38
CA LYS A 117 19.98 -1.14 8.50
C LYS A 117 20.91 -2.33 8.29
N ARG A 118 20.54 -3.31 7.45
CA ARG A 118 21.35 -4.51 7.15
C ARG A 118 22.37 -4.29 6.01
N ILE A 119 22.37 -3.11 5.38
CA ILE A 119 23.29 -2.80 4.28
C ILE A 119 24.54 -2.12 4.86
N GLN A 120 25.68 -2.80 4.76
CA GLN A 120 26.98 -2.23 5.15
C GLN A 120 27.37 -1.10 4.19
N GLY A 121 27.81 0.05 4.72
CA GLY A 121 28.18 1.23 3.91
C GLY A 121 27.01 2.17 3.58
N VAL A 122 25.79 1.90 4.07
CA VAL A 122 24.61 2.75 3.87
C VAL A 122 24.80 4.19 4.40
N GLU A 123 25.66 4.38 5.40
CA GLU A 123 25.97 5.70 5.99
C GLU A 123 26.61 6.68 4.98
N GLN A 124 27.28 6.15 3.95
CA GLN A 124 27.90 6.94 2.89
C GLN A 124 26.89 7.32 1.78
N VAL A 125 25.69 6.73 1.80
CA VAL A 125 24.65 6.98 0.80
C VAL A 125 23.97 8.31 1.11
N ARG A 126 24.04 9.21 0.14
CA ARG A 126 23.41 10.52 0.18
C ARG A 126 22.41 10.70 -0.97
N ILE A 127 21.40 11.53 -0.73
CA ILE A 127 20.41 11.97 -1.71
C ILE A 127 20.34 13.50 -1.71
N SER A 128 19.93 14.08 -2.83
CA SER A 128 19.73 15.53 -2.97
C SER A 128 18.78 16.04 -1.88
N GLY A 129 19.17 17.10 -1.17
CA GLY A 129 18.33 17.74 -0.15
C GLY A 129 17.06 18.35 -0.76
N PHE A 130 17.09 18.70 -2.05
CA PHE A 130 15.90 19.17 -2.77
C PHE A 130 14.80 18.10 -2.86
N VAL A 131 15.17 16.81 -2.86
CA VAL A 131 14.17 15.73 -2.80
C VAL A 131 13.46 15.75 -1.44
N ALA A 132 14.19 15.98 -0.35
CA ALA A 132 13.59 16.10 0.98
C ALA A 132 12.66 17.32 1.07
N VAL A 133 13.05 18.46 0.48
CA VAL A 133 12.19 19.65 0.41
C VAL A 133 10.90 19.37 -0.37
N VAL A 134 11.01 18.74 -1.54
CA VAL A 134 9.82 18.35 -2.32
C VAL A 134 8.93 17.42 -1.52
N VAL A 135 9.49 16.39 -0.90
CA VAL A 135 8.74 15.43 -0.06
C VAL A 135 7.95 16.13 1.05
N LEU A 136 8.55 17.09 1.75
CA LEU A 136 7.90 17.81 2.84
C LEU A 136 6.75 18.69 2.36
N LEU A 137 6.92 19.33 1.20
CA LEU A 137 5.95 20.27 0.65
C LEU A 137 4.91 19.60 -0.26
N LEU A 138 5.10 18.33 -0.62
CA LEU A 138 4.32 17.65 -1.64
C LEU A 138 2.81 17.62 -1.35
N PRO A 139 2.34 17.25 -0.13
CA PRO A 139 0.90 17.25 0.15
C PRO A 139 0.27 18.64 0.00
N ALA A 140 0.97 19.69 0.45
CA ALA A 140 0.46 21.05 0.40
C ALA A 140 0.43 21.60 -1.03
N ILE A 141 1.53 21.43 -1.79
CA ILE A 141 1.62 21.88 -3.18
C ILE A 141 0.58 21.16 -4.03
N MET A 142 0.48 19.83 -3.90
CA MET A 142 -0.47 19.04 -4.69
C MET A 142 -1.92 19.28 -4.26
N GLY A 143 -2.19 19.41 -2.96
CA GLY A 143 -3.53 19.72 -2.45
C GLY A 143 -4.03 21.06 -2.97
N PHE A 144 -3.19 22.10 -2.94
CA PHE A 144 -3.52 23.40 -3.53
C PHE A 144 -3.66 23.31 -5.05
N THR A 145 -2.72 22.65 -5.73
CA THR A 145 -2.72 22.54 -7.19
C THR A 145 -3.98 21.84 -7.69
N TRP A 146 -4.40 20.73 -7.07
CA TRP A 146 -5.60 20.00 -7.48
C TRP A 146 -6.92 20.64 -7.03
N LYS A 147 -6.88 21.57 -6.08
CA LYS A 147 -8.01 22.45 -5.76
C LYS A 147 -8.21 23.49 -6.86
N MET A 148 -7.11 24.06 -7.36
CA MET A 148 -7.14 25.12 -8.39
C MET A 148 -7.26 24.57 -9.82
N PHE A 149 -6.62 23.44 -10.08
CA PHE A 149 -6.51 22.77 -11.37
C PHE A 149 -6.74 21.26 -11.19
N PRO A 150 -8.00 20.81 -11.09
CA PRO A 150 -8.32 19.39 -10.93
C PRO A 150 -7.81 18.56 -12.12
N PRO A 151 -7.36 17.30 -11.92
CA PRO A 151 -7.04 16.42 -13.04
C PRO A 151 -8.26 16.24 -13.98
N PRO A 152 -8.09 16.23 -15.31
CA PRO A 152 -6.85 16.06 -16.07
C PRO A 152 -6.21 17.37 -16.59
N GLU A 153 -6.49 18.52 -15.97
CA GLU A 153 -5.96 19.81 -16.44
C GLU A 153 -4.42 19.82 -16.56
N TRP A 154 -3.92 20.37 -17.67
CA TRP A 154 -2.49 20.30 -18.02
C TRP A 154 -1.60 21.03 -17.02
N GLN A 155 -2.11 22.09 -16.39
CA GLN A 155 -1.43 22.85 -15.34
C GLN A 155 -1.03 21.94 -14.17
N SER A 156 -1.93 21.05 -13.75
CA SER A 156 -1.66 20.08 -12.68
C SER A 156 -0.55 19.09 -13.06
N LEU A 157 -0.52 18.66 -14.32
CA LEU A 157 0.49 17.75 -14.86
C LEU A 157 1.86 18.43 -14.96
N ILE A 158 1.89 19.72 -15.32
CA ILE A 158 3.13 20.52 -15.37
C ILE A 158 3.73 20.64 -13.96
N VAL A 159 2.92 20.99 -12.96
CA VAL A 159 3.39 21.09 -11.57
C VAL A 159 3.95 19.76 -11.08
N LEU A 160 3.26 18.66 -11.36
CA LEU A 160 3.75 17.31 -11.07
C LEU A 160 5.10 17.02 -11.75
N GLY A 161 5.20 17.29 -13.06
CA GLY A 161 6.44 17.10 -13.81
C GLY A 161 7.60 17.92 -13.22
N LEU A 162 7.33 19.16 -12.83
CA LEU A 162 8.31 20.02 -12.16
C LEU A 162 8.74 19.45 -10.80
N LEU A 163 7.82 18.98 -9.96
CA LEU A 163 8.16 18.41 -8.66
C LEU A 163 9.07 17.17 -8.76
N VAL A 164 8.93 16.39 -9.84
CA VAL A 164 9.77 15.21 -10.09
C VAL A 164 11.13 15.60 -10.68
N VAL A 165 11.15 16.51 -11.67
CA VAL A 165 12.36 16.83 -12.45
C VAL A 165 13.25 17.86 -11.74
N LEU A 166 12.66 18.86 -11.08
CA LEU A 166 13.38 19.98 -10.49
C LEU A 166 14.41 19.55 -9.44
N PRO A 167 14.12 18.62 -8.50
CA PRO A 167 15.14 18.14 -7.55
C PRO A 167 16.34 17.49 -8.23
N ALA A 168 16.11 16.75 -9.31
CA ALA A 168 17.17 16.11 -10.09
C ALA A 168 17.98 17.14 -10.89
N ALA A 169 17.32 18.15 -11.48
CA ALA A 169 17.97 19.24 -12.20
C ALA A 169 18.83 20.11 -11.27
N LEU A 170 18.26 20.57 -10.14
CA LEU A 170 18.94 21.40 -9.15
C LEU A 170 20.16 20.70 -8.54
N SER A 171 20.09 19.39 -8.35
CA SER A 171 21.24 18.61 -7.84
C SER A 171 22.46 18.59 -8.77
N LYS A 172 22.30 18.96 -10.06
CA LYS A 172 23.38 19.04 -11.04
C LYS A 172 23.97 20.44 -11.19
N VAL A 173 23.34 21.47 -10.62
CA VAL A 173 23.79 22.86 -10.74
C VAL A 173 25.04 23.10 -9.87
N PRO A 174 26.12 23.68 -10.41
CA PRO A 174 27.29 24.08 -9.63
C PRO A 174 26.89 25.02 -8.48
N GLY A 175 27.34 24.74 -7.26
CA GLY A 175 26.98 25.48 -6.05
C GLY A 175 25.82 24.86 -5.23
N LEU A 176 24.82 24.27 -5.89
CA LEU A 176 23.69 23.61 -5.23
C LEU A 176 23.89 22.10 -5.02
N ARG A 177 24.83 21.49 -5.74
CA ARG A 177 25.16 20.05 -5.68
C ARG A 177 25.55 19.54 -4.28
N ASN A 178 26.04 20.43 -3.41
CA ASN A 178 26.48 20.06 -2.06
C ASN A 178 25.29 19.91 -1.08
N PHE A 179 24.10 20.41 -1.44
CA PHE A 179 22.91 20.26 -0.61
C PHE A 179 22.41 18.82 -0.68
N THR A 180 22.84 18.00 0.28
CA THR A 180 22.54 16.58 0.35
C THR A 180 22.15 16.18 1.77
N VAL A 181 21.31 15.16 1.87
CA VAL A 181 20.90 14.56 3.15
C VAL A 181 21.30 13.09 3.18
N SER A 182 21.51 12.55 4.39
CA SER A 182 21.81 11.13 4.56
C SER A 182 20.60 10.26 4.19
N ALA A 183 20.83 9.01 3.78
CA ALA A 183 19.77 8.06 3.53
C ALA A 183 18.82 7.87 4.73
N PHE A 184 19.37 7.80 5.94
CA PHE A 184 18.57 7.67 7.16
C PHE A 184 17.73 8.92 7.46
N THR A 185 18.27 10.11 7.23
CA THR A 185 17.51 11.36 7.39
C THR A 185 16.34 11.39 6.40
N MET A 186 16.59 11.05 5.14
CA MET A 186 15.54 11.01 4.11
C MET A 186 14.42 10.04 4.47
N ILE A 187 14.76 8.86 4.99
CA ILE A 187 13.75 7.87 5.36
C ILE A 187 12.95 8.28 6.58
N LYS A 188 13.57 8.91 7.58
CA LYS A 188 12.83 9.46 8.72
C LYS A 188 11.85 10.54 8.28
N ILE A 189 12.27 11.44 7.39
CA ILE A 189 11.40 12.45 6.78
C ILE A 189 10.27 11.76 6.01
N GLY A 190 10.59 10.78 5.17
CA GLY A 190 9.60 10.05 4.38
C GLY A 190 8.59 9.30 5.25
N PHE A 191 9.05 8.65 6.31
CA PHE A 191 8.18 7.94 7.25
C PHE A 191 7.22 8.90 7.98
N LEU A 192 7.73 10.04 8.45
CA LEU A 192 6.89 11.09 9.03
C LEU A 192 5.82 11.57 8.03
N MET A 193 6.22 11.83 6.78
CA MET A 193 5.30 12.31 5.75
C MET A 193 4.28 11.26 5.31
N ILE A 194 4.60 9.96 5.38
CA ILE A 194 3.62 8.89 5.19
C ILE A 194 2.57 8.95 6.29
N VAL A 195 2.96 9.09 7.56
CA VAL A 195 2.01 9.23 8.68
C VAL A 195 1.11 10.45 8.51
N VAL A 196 1.68 11.59 8.07
CA VAL A 196 0.91 12.80 7.79
C VAL A 196 -0.08 12.57 6.63
N ALA A 197 0.36 11.94 5.54
CA ALA A 197 -0.50 11.63 4.40
C ALA A 197 -1.63 10.68 4.80
N ASP A 198 -1.35 9.63 5.56
CA ASP A 198 -2.36 8.71 6.09
C ASP A 198 -3.37 9.44 6.98
N ALA A 199 -2.92 10.36 7.84
CA ALA A 199 -3.81 11.17 8.67
C ALA A 199 -4.74 12.08 7.84
N ILE A 200 -4.21 12.72 6.79
CA ILE A 200 -5.02 13.50 5.84
C ILE A 200 -6.06 12.60 5.17
N TRP A 201 -5.64 11.43 4.71
CA TRP A 201 -6.53 10.49 4.05
C TRP A 201 -7.68 10.04 4.96
N MET A 202 -7.37 9.72 6.21
CA MET A 202 -8.32 9.24 7.22
C MET A 202 -9.32 10.31 7.68
N THR A 203 -9.25 11.53 7.17
CA THR A 203 -10.13 12.63 7.58
C THR A 203 -11.48 12.52 6.82
N PRO A 204 -12.58 12.14 7.50
CA PRO A 204 -13.88 12.00 6.85
C PRO A 204 -14.55 13.37 6.69
N HIS A 205 -15.52 13.51 5.79
CA HIS A 205 -16.31 14.74 5.68
C HIS A 205 -17.17 14.99 6.93
N GLY A 206 -17.78 13.92 7.45
CA GLY A 206 -18.54 13.91 8.69
C GLY A 206 -18.69 12.48 9.19
N PHE A 207 -18.97 12.32 10.48
CA PHE A 207 -19.16 11.02 11.11
C PHE A 207 -20.62 10.57 11.04
N VAL A 208 -21.13 10.43 9.81
CA VAL A 208 -22.54 10.10 9.56
C VAL A 208 -22.71 8.89 8.64
N PRO A 209 -23.73 8.03 8.86
CA PRO A 209 -24.00 6.89 7.98
C PRO A 209 -24.45 7.27 6.56
N THR A 210 -25.03 8.46 6.40
CA THR A 210 -25.53 9.03 5.14
C THR A 210 -25.48 10.55 5.25
N GLN A 211 -25.22 11.24 4.14
CA GLN A 211 -25.18 12.71 4.12
C GLN A 211 -26.54 13.34 4.41
N GLY A 212 -27.64 12.60 4.22
CA GLY A 212 -28.97 13.07 4.61
C GLY A 212 -29.15 13.28 6.12
N LEU A 213 -28.24 12.74 6.93
CA LEU A 213 -28.24 12.89 8.40
C LEU A 213 -27.10 13.81 8.89
N ALA A 214 -26.41 14.50 7.98
CA ALA A 214 -25.35 15.44 8.34
C ALA A 214 -25.92 16.65 9.10
N THR A 215 -25.26 16.99 10.21
CA THR A 215 -25.55 18.18 11.03
C THR A 215 -24.23 18.88 11.34
N GLU A 216 -24.28 20.17 11.67
CA GLU A 216 -23.06 20.92 12.07
C GLU A 216 -22.29 20.27 13.23
N GLU A 217 -22.97 19.49 14.08
CA GLU A 217 -22.35 18.78 15.21
C GLU A 217 -21.56 17.53 14.78
N ASN A 218 -21.93 16.90 13.66
CA ASN A 218 -21.33 15.64 13.20
C ASN A 218 -20.39 15.82 12.00
N GLU A 219 -20.30 17.04 11.46
CA GLU A 219 -19.36 17.43 10.41
C GLU A 219 -18.06 17.99 11.02
N LEU A 220 -17.00 18.00 10.21
CA LEU A 220 -15.76 18.64 10.62
C LEU A 220 -15.91 20.17 10.71
N PRO A 221 -15.22 20.81 11.66
CA PRO A 221 -15.19 22.27 11.73
C PRO A 221 -14.59 22.86 10.45
N SER A 222 -15.00 24.09 10.10
CA SER A 222 -14.66 24.76 8.84
C SER A 222 -13.16 24.87 8.53
N TRP A 223 -12.30 24.87 9.55
CA TRP A 223 -10.84 24.90 9.37
C TRP A 223 -10.26 23.54 8.95
N ALA A 224 -10.95 22.44 9.25
CA ALA A 224 -10.53 21.07 8.95
C ALA A 224 -11.28 20.46 7.76
N SER A 225 -12.43 21.03 7.38
CA SER A 225 -13.26 20.51 6.28
C SER A 225 -12.50 20.41 4.96
N GLU A 226 -11.51 21.27 4.72
CA GLU A 226 -10.66 21.19 3.52
C GLU A 226 -9.85 19.90 3.42
N LEU A 227 -9.47 19.30 4.55
CA LEU A 227 -8.72 18.04 4.59
C LEU A 227 -9.57 16.84 4.18
N ALA A 228 -10.89 16.94 4.36
CA ALA A 228 -11.82 15.89 3.95
C ALA A 228 -12.13 15.89 2.45
N LEU A 229 -11.73 16.93 1.72
CA LEU A 229 -12.02 17.07 0.29
C LEU A 229 -11.14 16.14 -0.56
N MET A 230 -11.67 15.74 -1.71
CA MET A 230 -10.97 14.88 -2.67
C MET A 230 -9.58 15.41 -3.09
N PRO A 231 -9.33 16.72 -3.31
CA PRO A 231 -7.98 17.20 -3.61
C PRO A 231 -6.95 16.88 -2.53
N ALA A 232 -7.31 17.03 -1.24
CA ALA A 232 -6.42 16.74 -0.12
C ALA A 232 -6.12 15.23 -0.01
N LYS A 233 -7.15 14.40 -0.15
CA LYS A 233 -7.00 12.93 -0.17
C LYS A 233 -6.14 12.48 -1.33
N ASN A 234 -6.41 12.98 -2.53
CA ASN A 234 -5.58 12.68 -3.70
C ASN A 234 -4.12 13.06 -3.46
N ALA A 235 -3.86 14.25 -2.90
CA ALA A 235 -2.52 14.71 -2.57
C ALA A 235 -1.82 13.78 -1.57
N ALA A 236 -2.57 13.25 -0.59
CA ALA A 236 -2.09 12.23 0.32
C ALA A 236 -1.72 10.91 -0.39
N ALA A 237 -2.60 10.31 -1.21
CA ALA A 237 -2.23 9.10 -1.98
C ALA A 237 -1.01 9.33 -2.86
N PHE A 238 -0.96 10.46 -3.55
CA PHE A 238 0.16 10.76 -4.41
C PHE A 238 1.45 10.87 -3.60
N THR A 239 1.39 11.47 -2.42
CA THR A 239 2.52 11.53 -1.49
C THR A 239 2.98 10.13 -1.06
N LEU A 240 2.05 9.23 -0.74
CA LEU A 240 2.35 7.83 -0.39
C LEU A 240 3.07 7.10 -1.54
N VAL A 241 2.54 7.23 -2.76
CA VAL A 241 3.13 6.62 -3.97
C VAL A 241 4.52 7.20 -4.25
N PHE A 242 4.64 8.54 -4.26
CA PHE A 242 5.89 9.23 -4.53
C PHE A 242 6.97 8.87 -3.51
N LEU A 243 6.64 8.90 -2.21
CA LEU A 243 7.56 8.54 -1.14
C LEU A 243 8.02 7.10 -1.23
N THR A 244 7.12 6.19 -1.55
CA THR A 244 7.46 4.78 -1.75
C THR A 244 8.46 4.63 -2.89
N VAL A 245 8.23 5.29 -4.02
CA VAL A 245 9.18 5.30 -5.15
C VAL A 245 10.53 5.88 -4.73
N VAL A 246 10.56 7.02 -4.04
CA VAL A 246 11.80 7.63 -3.53
C VAL A 246 12.56 6.69 -2.60
N ASN A 247 11.86 6.01 -1.68
CA ASN A 247 12.46 5.07 -0.75
C ASN A 247 13.07 3.85 -1.47
N TYR A 248 12.40 3.31 -2.50
CA TYR A 248 12.96 2.22 -3.30
C TYR A 248 14.13 2.66 -4.20
N LEU A 249 14.10 3.88 -4.74
CA LEU A 249 15.24 4.44 -5.48
C LEU A 249 16.46 4.65 -4.57
N LEU A 250 16.22 5.14 -3.35
CA LEU A 250 17.25 5.28 -2.33
C LEU A 250 17.79 3.91 -1.89
N TYR A 251 16.90 2.94 -1.69
CA TYR A 251 17.25 1.56 -1.36
C TYR A 251 18.16 0.97 -2.44
N ASN A 252 17.76 1.03 -3.71
CA ASN A 252 18.55 0.55 -4.85
C ASN A 252 19.93 1.22 -4.91
N ARG A 253 20.02 2.52 -4.61
CA ARG A 253 21.32 3.21 -4.50
C ARG A 253 22.16 2.66 -3.35
N ALA A 254 21.56 2.29 -2.22
CA ALA A 254 22.26 1.70 -1.10
C ALA A 254 22.80 0.30 -1.44
N ILE A 255 22.02 -0.57 -2.10
CA ILE A 255 22.51 -1.91 -2.52
C ILE A 255 23.67 -1.79 -3.53
N LYS A 256 23.67 -0.76 -4.39
CA LYS A 256 24.74 -0.55 -5.39
C LYS A 256 26.05 -0.02 -4.80
N ARG A 257 26.02 0.64 -3.63
CA ARG A 257 27.19 1.26 -3.00
C ARG A 257 27.68 0.50 -1.76
N GLY A 258 26.81 -0.31 -1.18
CA GLY A 258 27.08 -1.10 0.01
C GLY A 258 26.93 -2.59 -0.25
N THR A 259 27.13 -3.38 0.80
CA THR A 259 26.96 -4.84 0.77
C THR A 259 25.78 -5.22 1.64
N ILE A 260 24.78 -5.86 1.05
CA ILE A 260 23.63 -6.37 1.78
C ILE A 260 24.00 -7.66 2.53
N VAL A 261 23.74 -7.70 3.83
CA VAL A 261 23.96 -8.89 4.66
C VAL A 261 22.62 -9.57 4.90
N TRP A 262 22.30 -10.57 4.07
CA TRP A 262 21.08 -11.36 4.19
C TRP A 262 21.07 -12.17 5.49
N GLY A 263 19.89 -12.35 6.07
CA GLY A 263 19.71 -13.11 7.32
C GLY A 263 19.97 -12.30 8.59
N LYS A 264 20.44 -11.06 8.46
CA LYS A 264 20.71 -10.11 9.57
C LYS A 264 19.75 -8.93 9.60
N ILE A 265 18.58 -9.04 8.95
CA ILE A 265 17.51 -8.04 9.10
C ILE A 265 17.00 -8.02 10.55
N ASP A 266 16.55 -6.84 11.00
CA ASP A 266 15.88 -6.66 12.28
C ASP A 266 14.69 -7.62 12.43
N PHE A 267 14.58 -8.29 13.57
CA PHE A 267 13.51 -9.26 13.84
C PHE A 267 12.11 -8.62 13.77
N ALA A 268 11.99 -7.31 14.07
CA ALA A 268 10.75 -6.56 13.92
C ALA A 268 10.18 -6.65 12.49
N SER A 269 11.03 -6.81 11.47
CA SER A 269 10.60 -6.89 10.07
C SER A 269 9.68 -8.08 9.77
N GLN A 270 9.80 -9.17 10.53
CA GLN A 270 8.96 -10.35 10.34
C GLN A 270 7.51 -10.07 10.75
N PHE A 271 7.31 -9.32 11.84
CA PHE A 271 5.99 -8.86 12.24
C PHE A 271 5.40 -7.86 11.25
N VAL A 272 6.24 -7.05 10.60
CA VAL A 272 5.80 -6.13 9.55
C VAL A 272 5.27 -6.88 8.32
N LEU A 273 5.96 -7.95 7.89
CA LEU A 273 5.48 -8.80 6.79
C LEU A 273 4.17 -9.53 7.13
N ILE A 274 4.07 -10.04 8.36
CA ILE A 274 2.85 -10.64 8.92
C ILE A 274 1.69 -9.65 8.90
N PHE A 275 1.94 -8.42 9.36
CA PHE A 275 0.96 -7.34 9.37
C PHE A 275 0.54 -6.93 7.95
N LEU A 276 1.49 -6.79 7.01
CA LEU A 276 1.18 -6.48 5.61
C LEU A 276 0.23 -7.48 4.98
N ALA A 277 0.47 -8.77 5.20
CA ALA A 277 -0.43 -9.81 4.72
C ALA A 277 -1.81 -9.72 5.36
N PHE A 278 -1.88 -9.53 6.69
CA PHE A 278 -3.15 -9.36 7.39
C PHE A 278 -3.96 -8.18 6.83
N THR A 279 -3.34 -7.00 6.76
CA THR A 279 -3.97 -5.77 6.27
C THR A 279 -4.42 -5.93 4.82
N MET A 280 -3.65 -6.63 3.98
CA MET A 280 -4.04 -6.90 2.60
C MET A 280 -5.24 -7.85 2.51
N ILE A 281 -5.26 -8.94 3.28
CA ILE A 281 -6.42 -9.86 3.32
C ILE A 281 -7.68 -9.10 3.75
N TRP A 282 -7.55 -8.28 4.80
CA TRP A 282 -8.65 -7.46 5.30
C TRP A 282 -9.15 -6.48 4.23
N THR A 283 -8.22 -5.81 3.53
CA THR A 283 -8.54 -4.90 2.42
C THR A 283 -9.28 -5.61 1.28
N MET A 284 -8.88 -6.83 0.93
CA MET A 284 -9.57 -7.64 -0.08
C MET A 284 -11.00 -7.99 0.35
N GLY A 285 -11.20 -8.30 1.64
CA GLY A 285 -12.53 -8.54 2.20
C GLY A 285 -13.42 -7.30 2.15
N LEU A 286 -12.89 -6.14 2.53
CA LEU A 286 -13.60 -4.86 2.43
C LEU A 286 -14.00 -4.55 0.97
N MET A 287 -13.10 -4.74 0.01
CA MET A 287 -13.40 -4.53 -1.42
C MET A 287 -14.40 -5.53 -1.99
N GLY A 288 -14.43 -6.75 -1.46
CA GLY A 288 -15.48 -7.72 -1.73
C GLY A 288 -16.85 -7.20 -1.28
N ALA A 289 -16.92 -6.63 -0.07
CA ALA A 289 -18.14 -6.01 0.45
C ALA A 289 -18.57 -4.82 -0.41
N ILE A 290 -17.69 -3.84 -0.70
CA ILE A 290 -18.00 -2.69 -1.54
C ILE A 290 -18.56 -3.12 -2.91
N ARG A 291 -17.91 -4.09 -3.58
CA ARG A 291 -18.39 -4.60 -4.87
C ARG A 291 -19.75 -5.27 -4.77
N SER A 292 -20.06 -5.90 -3.65
CA SER A 292 -21.40 -6.45 -3.42
C SER A 292 -22.43 -5.34 -3.25
N LEU A 293 -22.12 -4.35 -2.39
CA LEU A 293 -23.04 -3.29 -1.96
C LEU A 293 -23.28 -2.20 -3.00
N THR A 294 -22.37 -2.02 -3.96
CA THR A 294 -22.58 -1.15 -5.13
C THR A 294 -23.77 -1.57 -5.99
N ARG A 295 -24.26 -2.81 -5.83
CA ARG A 295 -25.50 -3.27 -6.48
C ARG A 295 -26.77 -2.70 -5.83
N LYS A 296 -26.66 -1.97 -4.70
CA LYS A 296 -27.80 -1.38 -3.98
C LYS A 296 -28.84 -2.47 -3.64
N TYR A 297 -30.11 -2.19 -3.89
CA TYR A 297 -31.25 -3.09 -3.68
C TYR A 297 -31.48 -4.07 -4.84
N TYR A 298 -30.41 -4.54 -5.49
CA TYR A 298 -30.50 -5.46 -6.62
C TYR A 298 -29.59 -6.68 -6.42
N HIS A 299 -30.09 -7.86 -6.80
CA HIS A 299 -29.24 -9.04 -6.97
C HIS A 299 -28.41 -8.93 -8.26
N VAL A 300 -29.05 -8.46 -9.33
CA VAL A 300 -28.45 -8.09 -10.62
C VAL A 300 -28.81 -6.65 -10.91
N TYR A 301 -27.80 -5.78 -10.95
CA TYR A 301 -27.98 -4.33 -11.03
C TYR A 301 -28.94 -3.93 -12.16
N ASN A 302 -29.98 -3.16 -11.84
CA ASN A 302 -31.05 -2.71 -12.74
C ASN A 302 -31.87 -3.81 -13.46
N LEU A 303 -31.71 -5.09 -13.12
CA LEU A 303 -32.51 -6.19 -13.70
C LEU A 303 -33.36 -6.92 -12.66
N VAL A 304 -32.78 -7.27 -11.51
CA VAL A 304 -33.45 -8.10 -10.49
C VAL A 304 -33.47 -7.33 -9.18
N PRO A 305 -34.53 -6.54 -8.91
CA PRO A 305 -34.70 -5.85 -7.64
C PRO A 305 -34.92 -6.85 -6.49
N ASP A 306 -34.36 -6.53 -5.34
CA ASP A 306 -34.54 -7.25 -4.09
C ASP A 306 -35.55 -6.49 -3.22
N PHE A 307 -36.72 -7.09 -3.01
CA PHE A 307 -37.81 -6.55 -2.19
C PHE A 307 -37.87 -7.17 -0.80
N THR A 308 -36.86 -7.96 -0.42
CA THR A 308 -36.82 -8.58 0.90
C THR A 308 -36.56 -7.52 1.99
N PRO A 309 -37.05 -7.73 3.23
CA PRO A 309 -36.71 -6.87 4.36
C PRO A 309 -35.20 -6.74 4.62
N GLU A 310 -34.42 -7.72 4.16
CA GLU A 310 -32.97 -7.79 4.31
C GLU A 310 -32.19 -7.04 3.21
N ALA A 311 -32.88 -6.42 2.24
CA ALA A 311 -32.28 -5.59 1.21
C ALA A 311 -31.84 -4.23 1.79
N PHE A 312 -30.70 -4.20 2.48
CA PHE A 312 -30.11 -2.96 3.02
C PHE A 312 -28.60 -2.95 2.92
N THR A 313 -28.02 -1.75 3.03
CA THR A 313 -26.57 -1.55 3.12
C THR A 313 -26.16 -1.65 4.59
N PRO A 314 -25.39 -2.67 4.99
CA PRO A 314 -24.94 -2.80 6.36
C PRO A 314 -23.97 -1.68 6.73
N THR A 315 -23.88 -1.38 8.03
CA THR A 315 -22.88 -0.43 8.52
C THR A 315 -21.46 -0.95 8.27
N LEU A 316 -20.49 -0.01 8.21
CA LEU A 316 -19.07 -0.35 8.16
C LEU A 316 -18.69 -1.26 9.33
N ALA A 317 -19.17 -0.97 10.54
CA ALA A 317 -18.88 -1.76 11.73
C ALA A 317 -19.34 -3.22 11.60
N TYR A 318 -20.58 -3.44 11.14
CA TYR A 318 -21.11 -4.78 10.90
C TYR A 318 -20.27 -5.54 9.87
N SER A 319 -19.97 -4.89 8.75
CA SER A 319 -19.16 -5.48 7.68
C SER A 319 -17.72 -5.76 8.13
N ALA A 320 -17.13 -4.85 8.91
CA ALA A 320 -15.78 -4.98 9.44
C ALA A 320 -15.63 -6.19 10.37
N TRP A 321 -16.64 -6.52 11.18
CA TRP A 321 -16.62 -7.74 12.00
C TRP A 321 -16.56 -9.01 11.16
N TRP A 322 -17.37 -9.08 10.10
CA TRP A 322 -17.35 -10.21 9.17
C TRP A 322 -16.02 -10.30 8.41
N VAL A 323 -15.53 -9.18 7.87
CA VAL A 323 -14.23 -9.12 7.20
C VAL A 323 -13.11 -9.56 8.14
N THR A 324 -13.13 -9.13 9.39
CA THR A 324 -12.16 -9.54 10.41
C THR A 324 -12.25 -11.03 10.72
N GLY A 325 -13.46 -11.57 10.91
CA GLY A 325 -13.67 -13.00 11.12
C GLY A 325 -13.13 -13.85 9.98
N VAL A 326 -13.46 -13.48 8.72
CA VAL A 326 -12.94 -14.16 7.52
C VAL A 326 -11.42 -14.04 7.45
N THR A 327 -10.86 -12.87 7.75
CA THR A 327 -9.41 -12.64 7.76
C THR A 327 -8.72 -13.55 8.76
N ILE A 328 -9.22 -13.64 10.00
CA ILE A 328 -8.66 -14.49 11.05
C ILE A 328 -8.72 -15.96 10.64
N VAL A 329 -9.85 -16.43 10.11
CA VAL A 329 -10.01 -17.82 9.64
C VAL A 329 -9.03 -18.12 8.52
N PHE A 330 -8.94 -17.25 7.51
CA PHE A 330 -7.99 -17.43 6.41
C PHE A 330 -6.55 -17.47 6.90
N TYR A 331 -6.19 -16.54 7.80
CA TYR A 331 -4.86 -16.48 8.39
C TYR A 331 -4.54 -17.74 9.19
N ALA A 332 -5.48 -18.23 10.00
CA ALA A 332 -5.32 -19.48 10.76
C ALA A 332 -5.09 -20.69 9.84
N VAL A 333 -5.85 -20.78 8.74
CA VAL A 333 -5.68 -21.85 7.74
C VAL A 333 -4.31 -21.76 7.06
N VAL A 334 -3.90 -20.58 6.60
CA VAL A 334 -2.59 -20.39 5.95
C VAL A 334 -1.44 -20.64 6.92
N SER A 335 -1.49 -20.10 8.13
CA SER A 335 -0.48 -20.34 9.17
C SER A 335 -0.41 -21.82 9.54
N PHE A 336 -1.55 -22.51 9.65
CA PHE A 336 -1.59 -23.96 9.87
C PHE A 336 -0.94 -24.73 8.72
N ALA A 337 -1.26 -24.40 7.46
CA ALA A 337 -0.64 -25.03 6.29
C ALA A 337 0.89 -24.85 6.29
N ILE A 338 1.37 -23.64 6.60
CA ILE A 338 2.81 -23.36 6.73
C ILE A 338 3.42 -24.20 7.85
N LEU A 339 2.80 -24.27 9.03
CA LEU A 339 3.30 -25.09 10.15
C LEU A 339 3.37 -26.59 9.81
N VAL A 340 2.40 -27.11 9.06
CA VAL A 340 2.43 -28.51 8.59
C VAL A 340 3.61 -28.74 7.65
N THR A 341 3.88 -27.81 6.73
CA THR A 341 5.03 -27.92 5.81
C THR A 341 6.37 -27.86 6.55
N LEU A 342 6.50 -26.99 7.56
CA LEU A 342 7.68 -26.90 8.42
C LEU A 342 7.96 -28.20 9.19
N LYS A 343 6.92 -28.87 9.70
CA LYS A 343 7.09 -30.15 10.40
C LYS A 343 7.52 -31.28 9.46
N ALA A 344 7.02 -31.30 8.23
CA ALA A 344 7.37 -32.31 7.24
C ALA A 344 8.82 -32.22 6.76
N GLY A 345 9.45 -31.04 6.84
CA GLY A 345 10.84 -30.80 6.41
C GLY A 345 11.94 -31.09 7.46
N SER A 346 11.60 -31.58 8.65
CA SER A 346 12.62 -31.96 9.65
C SER A 346 13.46 -33.15 9.15
N PRO A 347 14.80 -33.05 9.05
CA PRO A 347 15.60 -34.15 8.54
C PRO A 347 15.44 -35.38 9.44
N LYS A 348 15.15 -36.55 8.85
CA LYS A 348 15.58 -37.81 9.47
C LYS A 348 17.10 -37.72 9.64
N PRO A 349 17.67 -38.10 10.80
CA PRO A 349 19.12 -38.03 11.00
C PRO A 349 19.79 -38.87 9.92
N ALA A 350 20.48 -38.21 8.98
CA ALA A 350 21.25 -38.89 7.96
C ALA A 350 22.49 -39.49 8.62
N SER A 351 22.62 -40.81 8.48
CA SER A 351 23.76 -41.61 8.90
C SER A 351 25.07 -41.06 8.33
N SER A 352 26.14 -41.23 9.10
CA SER A 352 27.50 -40.88 8.73
C SER A 352 27.96 -41.48 7.38
N MET A 353 28.87 -40.74 6.75
CA MET A 353 29.78 -41.10 5.65
C MET A 353 29.30 -40.93 4.20
N ALA A 354 29.87 -39.95 3.51
CA ALA A 354 30.89 -40.19 2.49
C ALA A 354 31.60 -38.86 2.09
N SER A 355 32.92 -38.91 2.09
CA SER A 355 33.86 -37.84 1.72
C SER A 355 33.66 -37.36 0.27
N SER A 356 33.59 -36.04 0.06
CA SER A 356 33.64 -35.43 -1.28
C SER A 356 35.07 -35.05 -1.66
N VAL A 357 35.60 -35.73 -2.67
CA VAL A 357 36.86 -35.38 -3.37
C VAL A 357 36.62 -34.12 -4.23
N PRO A 358 37.57 -33.16 -4.31
CA PRO A 358 37.41 -31.96 -5.13
C PRO A 358 37.69 -32.24 -6.62
N VAL A 359 36.89 -31.65 -7.51
CA VAL A 359 37.12 -31.66 -8.97
C VAL A 359 37.72 -30.30 -9.38
N GLU A 360 38.89 -30.36 -10.02
CA GLU A 360 39.59 -29.22 -10.63
C GLU A 360 38.82 -28.63 -11.82
N ALA A 361 38.85 -27.30 -11.93
CA ALA A 361 38.27 -26.56 -13.04
C ALA A 361 39.11 -26.71 -14.32
N LYS A 362 38.43 -26.93 -15.45
CA LYS A 362 38.98 -26.73 -16.80
C LYS A 362 38.43 -25.45 -17.40
#